data_AF-A0A950DWG6-F1
#
_entry.id   AF-A0A950DWG6-F1
#
_cell.length_a   1.000
_cell.length_b   1.000
_cell.length_c   1.000
_cell.angle_alpha   90.00
_cell.angle_beta   90.00
_cell.angle_gamma   90.00
#
_symmetry.space_group_name_H-M   'P 1'
#
loop_
_entity.id
_entity.type
_entity.pdbx_description
1 polymer ?
#
loop_
_entity_poly.entity_id
_entity_poly.type
_entity_poly.pdbx_seq_one_letter_code
_entity_poly.pdbx_strand_id
1 'polypeptide(L)'
;MGPKTGLQLLLGLLVCCTAGVVEETMFRGYLQRQFGAWTQRAWFGLLASAVVFGLAHGYEGPATMFVITAFGVMFGLVAIWRRSLRPGMMTHAMFDGVQMILLFLFSSGAVKMPS
;
A
#
# COMPACT_ATOMS: atom_id res chain seq x y z
N MET A 1 9.36 -0.80 -15.99
CA MET A 1 9.17 -1.96 -16.89
C MET A 1 8.22 -2.92 -16.21
N GLY A 2 7.13 -3.35 -16.86
CA GLY A 2 6.17 -4.30 -16.28
C GLY A 2 6.54 -5.78 -16.53
N PRO A 3 5.92 -6.72 -15.81
CA PRO A 3 6.14 -8.15 -16.01
C PRO A 3 5.71 -8.58 -17.44
N LYS A 4 6.51 -9.42 -18.08
CA LYS A 4 6.30 -9.90 -19.45
C LYS A 4 6.04 -11.40 -19.54
N THR A 5 6.34 -12.14 -18.48
CA THR A 5 6.17 -13.60 -18.41
C THR A 5 5.27 -13.99 -17.25
N GLY A 6 4.66 -15.17 -17.33
CA GLY A 6 3.81 -15.70 -16.24
C GLY A 6 4.57 -15.87 -14.92
N LEU A 7 5.86 -16.22 -14.98
CA LEU A 7 6.71 -16.29 -13.78
C LEU A 7 6.89 -14.91 -13.13
N GLN A 8 7.12 -13.85 -13.92
CA GLN A 8 7.25 -12.49 -13.39
C GLN A 8 5.93 -12.00 -12.77
N LEU A 9 4.79 -12.35 -13.37
CA LEU A 9 3.47 -12.07 -12.78
C LEU A 9 3.29 -12.78 -11.44
N LEU A 10 3.61 -14.08 -11.37
CA LEU A 10 3.49 -14.85 -10.13
C LEU A 10 4.35 -14.27 -9.01
N LEU A 11 5.62 -13.96 -9.30
CA LEU A 11 6.52 -13.33 -8.33
C LEU A 11 6.02 -11.94 -7.91
N GLY A 12 5.51 -11.16 -8.86
CA GLY A 12 4.91 -9.84 -8.57
C GLY A 12 3.72 -9.95 -7.63
N LEU A 13 2.82 -10.90 -7.84
CA LEU A 13 1.66 -11.13 -6.96
C LEU A 13 2.07 -11.58 -5.55
N LEU A 14 3.12 -12.40 -5.43
CA LEU A 14 3.68 -12.76 -4.13
C LEU A 14 4.24 -11.53 -3.40
N VAL A 15 4.91 -10.63 -4.13
CA VAL A 15 5.39 -9.35 -3.58
C VAL A 15 4.21 -8.48 -3.11
N CYS A 16 3.14 -8.35 -3.89
CA CYS A 16 1.94 -7.62 -3.48
C CYS A 16 1.34 -8.17 -2.18
N CYS A 17 1.26 -9.49 -2.04
CA CYS A 17 0.79 -10.13 -0.81
C CYS A 17 1.71 -9.84 0.39
N THR A 18 3.03 -9.95 0.21
CA THR A 18 3.98 -9.69 1.29
C THR A 18 4.03 -8.21 1.66
N ALA A 19 3.95 -7.30 0.68
CA ALA A 19 3.90 -5.86 0.89
C ALA A 19 2.67 -5.48 1.73
N GLY A 20 1.47 -5.93 1.31
CA GLY A 20 0.24 -5.68 2.06
C GLY A 20 0.28 -6.18 3.51
N VAL A 21 0.98 -7.28 3.80
CA VAL A 21 1.17 -7.77 5.18
C VAL A 21 2.21 -6.95 5.94
N VAL A 22 3.40 -6.77 5.35
CA VAL A 22 4.56 -6.15 6.01
C VAL A 22 4.30 -4.67 6.26
N GLU A 23 3.81 -3.95 5.26
CA GLU A 23 3.58 -2.51 5.35
C GLU A 23 2.46 -2.21 6.34
N GLU A 24 1.33 -2.91 6.30
CA GLU A 24 0.27 -2.70 7.29
C GLU A 24 0.71 -3.04 8.72
N THR A 25 1.54 -4.07 8.88
CA THR A 25 2.12 -4.42 10.19
C THR A 25 3.05 -3.30 10.69
N MET A 26 3.94 -2.81 9.84
CA MET A 26 4.92 -1.79 10.22
C MET A 26 4.27 -0.42 10.45
N PHE A 27 3.45 0.06 9.51
CA PHE A 27 2.89 1.40 9.58
C PHE A 27 1.68 1.49 10.52
N ARG A 28 0.73 0.54 10.46
CA ARG A 28 -0.52 0.61 11.25
C ARG A 28 -0.40 -0.19 12.54
N GLY A 29 0.30 -1.32 12.50
CA GLY A 29 0.54 -2.17 13.67
C GLY A 29 1.55 -1.59 14.64
N TYR A 30 2.63 -0.97 14.14
CA TYR A 30 3.70 -0.44 14.98
C TYR A 30 3.73 1.10 15.02
N LEU A 31 4.07 1.78 13.91
CA LEU A 31 4.32 3.24 13.92
C LEU A 31 3.11 4.06 14.36
N GLN A 32 1.93 3.79 13.80
CA GLN A 32 0.70 4.49 14.16
C GLN A 32 0.39 4.35 15.66
N ARG A 33 0.58 3.15 16.22
CA ARG A 33 0.37 2.91 17.66
C ARG A 33 1.42 3.61 18.50
N GLN A 34 2.68 3.56 18.09
CA GLN A 34 3.80 4.14 18.84
C GLN A 34 3.71 5.67 18.89
N PHE A 35 3.45 6.33 17.75
CA PHE A 35 3.25 7.77 17.69
C PHE A 35 2.00 8.20 18.47
N GLY A 36 0.93 7.42 18.40
CA GLY A 36 -0.28 7.65 19.19
C GLY A 36 -0.02 7.53 20.69
N ALA A 37 0.76 6.54 21.11
CA ALA A 37 1.16 6.34 22.51
C ALA A 37 2.10 7.44 23.01
N TRP A 38 3.07 7.87 22.20
CA TRP A 38 4.01 8.93 22.60
C TRP A 38 3.30 10.27 22.85
N THR A 39 2.32 10.61 22.02
CA THR A 39 1.58 11.88 22.13
C THR A 39 0.28 11.78 22.92
N GLN A 40 -0.10 10.56 23.35
CA GLN A 40 -1.40 10.25 23.95
C GLN A 40 -2.59 10.67 23.06
N ARG A 41 -2.39 10.71 21.73
CA ARG A 41 -3.36 11.19 20.75
C ARG A 41 -3.41 10.25 19.55
N ALA A 42 -4.49 9.47 19.44
CA ALA A 42 -4.67 8.50 18.35
C ALA A 42 -4.62 9.16 16.95
N TRP A 43 -5.18 10.36 16.80
CA TRP A 43 -5.18 11.09 15.53
C TRP A 43 -3.77 11.51 15.11
N PHE A 44 -2.89 11.83 16.07
CA PHE A 44 -1.50 12.17 15.74
C PHE A 44 -0.78 10.94 15.22
N GLY A 45 -0.96 9.78 15.85
CA GLY A 45 -0.39 8.53 15.37
C GLY A 45 -0.86 8.15 13.96
N LEU A 46 -2.15 8.35 13.68
CA LEU A 46 -2.74 8.18 12.35
C LEU A 46 -2.03 9.05 11.30
N LEU A 47 -2.01 10.36 11.51
CA LEU A 47 -1.48 11.30 10.53
C LEU A 47 0.03 11.17 10.36
N ALA A 48 0.78 11.04 11.46
CA ALA A 48 2.23 10.88 11.42
C ALA A 48 2.64 9.61 10.69
N SER A 49 1.99 8.46 10.99
CA SER A 49 2.28 7.21 10.28
C SER A 49 1.93 7.29 8.79
N ALA A 50 0.79 7.91 8.45
CA ALA A 50 0.40 8.10 7.05
C ALA A 50 1.38 8.98 6.26
N VAL A 51 1.89 10.05 6.87
CA VAL A 51 2.91 10.91 6.24
C VAL A 51 4.22 10.14 6.04
N VAL A 52 4.68 9.39 7.05
CA VAL A 52 5.90 8.57 6.90
C VAL A 52 5.71 7.50 5.82
N PHE A 53 4.52 6.89 5.73
CA PHE A 53 4.16 5.95 4.68
C PHE A 53 4.25 6.60 3.29
N GLY A 54 3.66 7.77 3.10
CA GLY A 54 3.77 8.55 1.87
C GLY A 54 5.22 8.87 1.51
N LEU A 55 5.99 9.42 2.46
CA LEU A 55 7.40 9.78 2.24
C LEU A 55 8.27 8.58 1.82
N ALA A 56 7.99 7.39 2.34
CA ALA A 56 8.67 6.16 1.91
C ALA A 56 8.43 5.83 0.42
N HIS A 57 7.38 6.37 -0.17
CA HIS A 57 7.01 6.26 -1.59
C HIS A 57 7.32 7.53 -2.40
N GLY A 58 8.10 8.47 -1.86
CA GLY A 58 8.45 9.72 -2.54
C GLY A 58 9.18 9.51 -3.88
N TYR A 59 9.82 8.34 -4.07
CA TYR A 59 10.47 7.95 -5.32
C TYR A 59 9.50 7.76 -6.49
N GLU A 60 8.20 7.63 -6.23
CA GLU A 60 7.15 7.52 -7.26
C GLU A 60 6.63 8.88 -7.76
N GLY A 61 7.19 9.97 -7.23
CA GLY A 61 6.84 11.34 -7.59
C GLY A 61 5.80 11.95 -6.65
N PRO A 62 5.71 13.30 -6.61
CA PRO A 62 4.96 14.03 -5.60
C PRO A 62 3.44 13.79 -5.65
N ALA A 63 2.88 13.62 -6.85
CA ALA A 63 1.45 13.34 -7.01
C ALA A 63 1.07 11.97 -6.45
N THR A 64 1.84 10.93 -6.81
CA THR A 64 1.64 9.57 -6.31
C THR A 64 1.86 9.48 -4.81
N MET A 65 2.91 10.14 -4.31
CA MET A 65 3.19 10.26 -2.87
C MET A 65 1.99 10.83 -2.10
N PHE A 66 1.33 11.87 -2.61
CA PHE A 66 0.14 12.44 -2.00
C PHE A 66 -1.03 11.45 -1.96
N VAL A 67 -1.28 10.76 -3.07
CA VAL A 67 -2.33 9.72 -3.16
C VAL A 67 -2.04 8.58 -2.18
N ILE A 68 -0.80 8.08 -2.12
CA ILE A 68 -0.36 7.03 -1.20
C ILE A 68 -0.51 7.50 0.26
N THR A 69 -0.23 8.77 0.56
CA THR A 69 -0.48 9.34 1.90
C THR A 69 -1.97 9.31 2.26
N ALA A 70 -2.87 9.60 1.30
CA ALA A 70 -4.31 9.51 1.52
C ALA A 70 -4.77 8.06 1.78
N PHE A 71 -4.24 7.08 1.03
CA PHE A 71 -4.41 5.65 1.35
C PHE A 71 -3.82 5.31 2.73
N GLY A 72 -2.68 5.91 3.07
CA GLY A 72 -2.09 6.07 4.41
C GLY A 72 -3.13 6.23 5.50
N VAL A 73 -3.81 7.37 5.42
CA VAL A 73 -4.87 7.80 6.34
C VAL A 73 -6.07 6.84 6.30
N MET A 74 -6.53 6.45 5.10
CA MET A 74 -7.68 5.55 4.95
C MET A 74 -7.45 4.21 5.66
N PHE A 75 -6.33 3.53 5.40
CA PHE A 75 -6.02 2.26 6.06
C PHE A 75 -5.81 2.44 7.57
N GLY A 76 -5.21 3.55 7.99
CA GLY A 76 -5.07 3.87 9.41
C GLY A 76 -6.42 4.05 10.12
N LEU A 77 -7.41 4.68 9.45
CA LEU A 77 -8.78 4.82 9.97
C LEU A 77 -9.47 3.47 10.07
N VAL A 78 -9.34 2.61 9.04
CA VAL A 78 -9.87 1.24 9.05
C VAL A 78 -9.26 0.43 10.19
N ALA A 79 -7.95 0.54 10.42
CA ALA A 79 -7.26 -0.15 11.52
C ALA A 79 -7.79 0.29 12.90
N ILE A 80 -8.08 1.58 13.09
CA ILE A 80 -8.69 2.11 14.32
C ILE A 80 -10.13 1.57 14.47
N TRP A 81 -10.94 1.69 13.41
CA TRP A 81 -12.35 1.31 13.43
C TRP A 81 -12.53 -0.20 13.66
N ARG A 82 -11.78 -1.04 12.94
CA ARG A 82 -11.90 -2.50 12.99
C ARG A 82 -11.09 -3.13 14.10
N ARG A 83 -10.20 -2.36 14.75
CA ARG A 83 -9.22 -2.87 15.74
C ARG A 83 -8.45 -4.10 15.22
N SER A 84 -8.21 -4.14 13.91
CA SER A 84 -7.62 -5.28 13.22
C SER A 84 -6.91 -4.79 11.97
N LEU A 85 -5.75 -5.38 11.68
CA LEU A 85 -4.97 -5.07 10.47
C LEU A 85 -5.42 -5.89 9.26
N ARG A 86 -6.10 -7.02 9.48
CA ARG A 86 -6.46 -7.98 8.41
C ARG A 86 -7.23 -7.33 7.25
N PRO A 87 -8.25 -6.47 7.48
CA PRO A 87 -8.95 -5.82 6.38
C PRO A 87 -8.02 -4.91 5.55
N GLY A 88 -7.11 -4.19 6.21
CA GLY A 88 -6.10 -3.37 5.55
C GLY A 88 -5.16 -4.21 4.71
N MET A 89 -4.59 -5.28 5.29
CA MET A 89 -3.67 -6.19 4.61
C MET A 89 -4.27 -6.81 3.35
N MET A 90 -5.52 -7.28 3.44
CA MET A 90 -6.23 -7.86 2.30
C MET A 90 -6.50 -6.82 1.22
N THR A 91 -7.01 -5.64 1.59
CA THR A 91 -7.34 -4.59 0.63
C THR A 91 -6.10 -4.03 -0.07
N HIS A 92 -5.01 -3.85 0.68
CA HIS A 92 -3.71 -3.40 0.16
C HIS A 92 -3.16 -4.42 -0.85
N ALA A 93 -3.03 -5.68 -0.45
CA ALA A 93 -2.56 -6.74 -1.34
C ALA A 93 -3.44 -6.91 -2.59
N MET A 94 -4.76 -6.77 -2.45
CA MET A 94 -5.69 -6.84 -3.58
C MET A 94 -5.52 -5.66 -4.53
N PHE A 95 -5.38 -4.44 -4.01
CA PHE A 95 -5.20 -3.24 -4.82
C PHE A 95 -3.91 -3.33 -5.65
N ASP A 96 -2.80 -3.71 -5.01
CA ASP A 96 -1.52 -3.90 -5.69
C ASP A 96 -1.57 -5.06 -6.67
N GLY A 97 -2.23 -6.17 -6.31
CA GLY A 97 -2.39 -7.33 -7.17
C GLY A 97 -3.18 -7.00 -8.45
N VAL A 98 -4.25 -6.21 -8.35
CA VAL A 98 -5.01 -5.73 -9.51
C VAL A 98 -4.12 -4.87 -10.39
N GLN A 99 -3.36 -3.93 -9.82
CA GLN A 99 -2.43 -3.10 -10.58
C GLN A 99 -1.34 -3.94 -11.27
N MET A 100 -0.79 -4.96 -10.60
CA MET A 100 0.20 -5.88 -11.15
C MET A 100 -0.36 -6.67 -12.35
N ILE A 101 -1.61 -7.14 -12.26
CA ILE A 101 -2.29 -7.84 -13.36
C ILE A 101 -2.53 -6.89 -14.53
N LEU A 102 -3.04 -5.68 -14.27
CA LEU A 102 -3.25 -4.68 -15.32
C LEU A 102 -1.95 -4.33 -16.01
N LEU A 103 -0.88 -4.09 -15.24
CA LEU A 103 0.44 -3.80 -15.77
C LEU A 103 0.93 -4.95 -16.65
N PHE A 104 0.80 -6.21 -16.21
CA PHE A 104 1.13 -7.39 -17.00
C PHE A 104 0.40 -7.42 -18.35
N LEU A 105 -0.92 -7.16 -18.37
CA LEU A 105 -1.71 -7.20 -19.60
C LEU A 105 -1.25 -6.16 -20.62
N PHE A 106 -0.88 -4.96 -20.16
CA PHE A 106 -0.34 -3.91 -21.04
C PHE A 106 1.13 -4.15 -21.43
N SER A 107 1.95 -4.77 -20.58
CA SER A 107 3.39 -4.97 -20.86
C SER A 107 3.75 -6.28 -21.56
N SER A 108 2.88 -7.29 -21.52
CA SER A 108 3.08 -8.59 -22.19
C SER A 108 2.68 -8.58 -23.68
N GLY A 109 2.07 -7.50 -24.17
CA GLY A 109 1.53 -7.41 -25.53
C GLY A 109 0.16 -8.08 -25.69
N ALA A 110 -0.46 -8.53 -24.59
CA ALA A 110 -1.80 -9.11 -24.57
C ALA A 110 -2.91 -8.07 -24.89
N VAL A 111 -2.65 -6.80 -24.59
CA VAL A 111 -3.55 -5.68 -24.91
C VAL A 111 -2.75 -4.58 -25.60
N LYS A 112 -3.14 -4.16 -26.81
CA LYS A 112 -2.57 -2.97 -27.47
C LYS A 112 -3.06 -1.70 -26.77
N MET A 113 -2.13 -0.82 -26.41
CA MET A 113 -2.46 0.51 -25.91
C MET A 113 -3.29 1.27 -26.97
N PRO A 114 -4.38 1.96 -26.60
CA PRO A 114 -5.07 2.85 -27.54
C PRO A 114 -4.11 3.96 -27.96
N SER A 115 -4.08 4.23 -29.28
CA SER A 115 -3.29 5.29 -29.92
C SER A 115 -3.74 6.68 -29.51
#